data_AF-A0A380G4I3-F1
#
_entry.id   AF-A0A380G4I3-F1
#
_cell.length_a   1.000
_cell.length_b   1.000
_cell.length_c   1.000
_cell.angle_alpha   90.00
_cell.angle_beta   90.00
_cell.angle_gamma   90.00
#
_symmetry.space_group_name_H-M   'P 1'
#
loop_
_entity.id
_entity.type
_entity.pdbx_description
1 polymer ?
#
loop_
_entity_poly.entity_id
_entity_poly.type
_entity_poly.pdbx_seq_one_letter_code
_entity_poly.pdbx_strand_id
1 'polypeptide(L)'
;MPAHADEHYKEFEPSGISRDELMELDELKELVEKFKNNSDDQQLNERIDDEFSKWKMYVKDQYKPEEATDKERLSNIADKVHGDIKSGFEYNDGEKVYDFLEASYQRGKEDLVYGRTLILFSEEKALHRAMTFFDSKEENHKLVLFINSKNIEISKEIMSDEYVRGLEIERDYLDALFK
;
A
#
# COMPACT_ATOMS: atom_id res chain seq x y z
N MET A 1 29.13 5.88 8.39
CA MET A 1 27.93 6.67 8.73
C MET A 1 26.76 5.96 8.07
N PRO A 2 25.70 5.56 8.79
CA PRO A 2 24.64 4.78 8.17
C PRO A 2 23.79 5.73 7.33
N ALA A 3 23.79 5.54 6.02
CA ALA A 3 22.97 6.31 5.08
C ALA A 3 21.45 6.05 5.24
N HIS A 4 21.07 5.11 6.10
CA HIS A 4 19.67 4.71 6.29
C HIS A 4 18.89 5.64 7.22
N ALA A 5 19.53 6.31 8.19
CA ALA A 5 18.81 7.10 9.19
C ALA A 5 18.00 8.27 8.59
N ASP A 6 18.48 8.90 7.50
CA ASP A 6 17.84 10.08 6.90
C ASP A 6 16.62 9.75 6.02
N GLU A 7 16.49 8.54 5.48
CA GLU A 7 15.32 8.16 4.67
C GLU A 7 14.11 7.82 5.54
N HIS A 8 14.32 7.24 6.72
CA HIS A 8 13.25 6.91 7.68
C HIS A 8 12.49 8.17 8.12
N TYR A 9 13.19 9.29 8.37
CA TYR A 9 12.54 10.53 8.77
C TYR A 9 11.73 11.21 7.65
N LYS A 10 12.14 11.06 6.38
CA LYS A 10 11.38 11.57 5.22
C LYS A 10 10.00 10.93 5.10
N GLU A 11 9.87 9.66 5.45
CA GLU A 11 8.56 8.99 5.45
C GLU A 11 7.58 9.59 6.46
N PHE A 12 8.09 10.29 7.48
CA PHE A 12 7.30 11.01 8.47
C PHE A 12 7.16 12.51 8.16
N GLU A 13 7.81 13.05 7.13
CA GLU A 13 7.57 14.43 6.69
C GLU A 13 6.14 14.57 6.15
N PRO A 14 5.40 15.62 6.53
CA PRO A 14 4.03 15.82 6.03
C PRO A 14 4.05 15.97 4.51
N SER A 15 3.12 15.30 3.83
CA SER A 15 2.97 15.41 2.37
C SER A 15 2.48 16.78 1.95
N GLY A 16 1.76 17.47 2.83
CA GLY A 16 1.12 18.76 2.55
C GLY A 16 -0.21 18.63 1.82
N ILE A 17 -0.67 17.41 1.54
CA ILE A 17 -1.94 17.14 0.85
C ILE A 17 -3.10 17.31 1.83
N SER A 18 -4.05 18.15 1.47
CA SER A 18 -5.30 18.37 2.19
C SER A 18 -6.45 17.55 1.60
N ARG A 19 -7.51 17.33 2.38
CA ARG A 19 -8.69 16.58 1.91
C ARG A 19 -9.38 17.23 0.71
N ASP A 20 -9.31 18.55 0.58
CA ASP A 20 -9.92 19.32 -0.50
C ASP A 20 -9.20 19.15 -1.85
N GLU A 21 -7.96 18.63 -1.83
CA GLU A 21 -7.18 18.32 -3.03
C GLU A 21 -7.44 16.90 -3.55
N LEU A 22 -8.15 16.08 -2.78
CA LEU A 22 -8.46 14.69 -3.14
C LEU A 22 -9.73 14.62 -3.98
N MET A 23 -9.68 13.80 -5.03
CA MET A 23 -10.89 13.38 -5.73
C MET A 23 -11.77 12.53 -4.82
N GLU A 24 -13.09 12.77 -4.88
CA GLU A 24 -14.05 11.93 -4.17
C GLU A 24 -13.98 10.47 -4.63
N LEU A 25 -14.12 9.52 -3.71
CA LEU A 25 -14.00 8.09 -4.03
C LEU A 25 -15.03 7.61 -5.06
N ASP A 26 -16.21 8.23 -5.09
CA ASP A 26 -17.22 7.95 -6.11
C ASP A 26 -16.76 8.36 -7.51
N GLU A 27 -16.11 9.52 -7.64
CA GLU A 27 -15.53 9.98 -8.91
C GLU A 27 -14.34 9.11 -9.33
N LEU A 28 -13.48 8.73 -8.37
CA LEU A 28 -12.35 7.84 -8.62
C LEU A 28 -12.83 6.47 -9.10
N LYS A 29 -13.89 5.93 -8.49
CA LYS A 29 -14.53 4.68 -8.93
C LYS A 29 -15.03 4.78 -10.37
N GLU A 30 -15.66 5.89 -10.76
CA GLU A 30 -16.10 6.08 -12.15
C GLU A 30 -14.93 6.12 -13.14
N LEU A 31 -13.78 6.70 -12.76
CA LEU A 31 -12.57 6.67 -13.58
C LEU A 31 -12.03 5.25 -13.75
N VAL A 32 -12.00 4.47 -12.66
CA VAL A 32 -11.59 3.05 -12.71
C VAL A 32 -12.52 2.23 -13.59
N GLU A 33 -13.83 2.45 -13.53
CA GLU A 33 -14.79 1.78 -14.43
C GLU A 33 -14.60 2.18 -15.90
N LYS A 34 -14.25 3.44 -16.19
CA LYS A 34 -13.88 3.86 -17.55
C LYS A 34 -12.59 3.16 -18.01
N PHE A 35 -11.60 3.08 -17.13
CA PHE A 35 -10.31 2.44 -17.43
C PHE A 35 -10.46 0.95 -17.71
N LYS A 36 -11.30 0.24 -16.94
CA LYS A 36 -11.64 -1.18 -17.21
C LYS A 36 -12.13 -1.43 -18.64
N ASN A 37 -12.77 -0.44 -19.27
CA ASN A 37 -13.29 -0.53 -20.64
C ASN A 37 -12.32 0.02 -21.70
N ASN A 38 -11.24 0.70 -21.28
CA ASN A 38 -10.24 1.32 -22.15
C ASN A 38 -8.85 1.31 -21.48
N SER A 39 -8.32 0.11 -21.21
CA SER A 39 -7.10 -0.10 -20.40
C SER A 39 -5.81 0.43 -21.04
N ASP A 40 -5.84 0.77 -22.33
CA ASP A 40 -4.68 1.31 -23.06
C ASP A 40 -4.54 2.84 -22.92
N ASP A 41 -5.49 3.50 -22.24
CA ASP A 41 -5.47 4.95 -22.02
C ASP A 41 -4.45 5.33 -20.93
N GLN A 42 -3.23 5.67 -21.37
CA GLN A 42 -2.12 6.06 -20.49
C GLN A 42 -2.44 7.30 -19.65
N GLN A 43 -3.17 8.28 -20.18
CA GLN A 43 -3.51 9.49 -19.43
C GLN A 43 -4.50 9.19 -18.32
N LEU A 44 -5.48 8.33 -18.59
CA LEU A 44 -6.41 7.85 -17.58
C LEU A 44 -5.70 7.00 -16.53
N ASN A 45 -4.76 6.16 -16.95
CA ASN A 45 -3.93 5.35 -16.05
C ASN A 45 -3.13 6.21 -15.06
N GLU A 46 -2.33 7.15 -15.58
CA GLU A 46 -1.52 8.07 -14.77
C GLU A 46 -2.37 8.89 -13.80
N ARG A 47 -3.54 9.34 -14.25
CA ARG A 47 -4.48 10.10 -13.40
C ARG A 47 -5.02 9.26 -12.24
N ILE A 48 -5.39 8.01 -12.48
CA ILE A 48 -5.92 7.13 -11.43
C ILE A 48 -4.81 6.81 -10.42
N ASP A 49 -3.60 6.51 -10.89
CA ASP A 49 -2.43 6.21 -10.06
C ASP A 49 -2.03 7.39 -9.15
N ASP A 50 -2.01 8.61 -9.70
CA ASP A 50 -1.75 9.85 -8.95
C ASP A 50 -2.80 10.08 -7.85
N GLU A 51 -4.08 9.86 -8.14
CA GLU A 51 -5.14 10.01 -7.12
C GLU A 51 -5.03 8.96 -6.00
N PHE A 52 -4.72 7.70 -6.30
CA PHE A 52 -4.45 6.70 -5.26
C PHE A 52 -3.23 7.07 -4.41
N SER A 53 -2.17 7.57 -5.04
CA SER A 53 -0.97 8.05 -4.35
C SER A 53 -1.30 9.20 -3.39
N LYS A 54 -2.07 10.20 -3.84
CA LYS A 54 -2.53 11.31 -2.99
C LYS A 54 -3.37 10.82 -1.81
N TRP A 55 -4.32 9.92 -2.04
CA TRP A 55 -5.14 9.33 -0.98
C TRP A 55 -4.28 8.63 0.08
N LYS A 56 -3.30 7.83 -0.34
CA LYS A 56 -2.37 7.14 0.57
C LYS A 56 -1.51 8.11 1.36
N MET A 57 -0.99 9.15 0.71
CA MET A 57 -0.21 10.21 1.37
C MET A 57 -1.04 10.99 2.40
N TYR A 58 -2.27 11.37 2.05
CA TYR A 58 -3.19 12.04 2.98
C TYR A 58 -3.50 11.17 4.20
N VAL A 59 -3.84 9.90 3.99
CA VAL A 59 -4.12 8.96 5.08
C VAL A 59 -2.89 8.77 5.95
N LYS A 60 -1.70 8.66 5.35
CA LYS A 60 -0.45 8.63 6.11
C LYS A 60 -0.30 9.84 7.02
N ASP A 61 -0.56 11.04 6.52
CA ASP A 61 -0.48 12.27 7.30
C ASP A 61 -1.47 12.30 8.47
N GLN A 62 -2.71 11.84 8.28
CA GLN A 62 -3.72 11.78 9.34
C GLN A 62 -3.34 10.81 10.47
N TYR A 63 -2.54 9.78 10.17
CA TYR A 63 -2.23 8.70 11.10
C TYR A 63 -0.80 8.79 11.67
N LYS A 64 -0.03 9.83 11.34
CA LYS A 64 1.31 10.08 11.90
C LYS A 64 1.22 10.53 13.36
N PRO A 65 2.11 10.04 14.25
CA PRO A 65 2.21 10.54 15.62
C PRO A 65 2.79 11.95 15.63
N GLU A 66 2.28 12.84 16.49
CA GLU A 66 2.79 14.21 16.64
C GLU A 66 4.06 14.25 17.50
N GLU A 67 4.08 13.44 18.56
CA GLU A 67 5.13 13.38 19.59
C GLU A 67 6.41 12.65 19.11
N ALA A 68 7.58 13.17 19.48
CA ALA A 68 8.87 12.66 19.03
C ALA A 68 9.15 11.21 19.46
N THR A 69 8.77 10.84 20.69
CA THR A 69 8.94 9.48 21.22
C THR A 69 8.10 8.46 20.46
N ASP A 70 6.87 8.82 20.10
CA ASP A 70 5.98 7.95 19.34
C ASP A 70 6.43 7.83 17.88
N LYS A 71 7.02 8.89 17.31
CA LYS A 71 7.70 8.83 16.00
C LYS A 71 8.85 7.85 16.01
N GLU A 72 9.73 7.90 17.01
CA GLU A 72 10.87 6.97 17.13
C GLU A 72 10.40 5.52 17.30
N ARG A 73 9.38 5.29 18.13
CA ARG A 73 8.79 3.96 18.31
C ARG A 73 8.17 3.44 17.01
N LEU A 74 7.42 4.28 16.30
CA LEU A 74 6.79 3.90 15.03
C LEU A 74 7.84 3.64 13.94
N SER A 75 8.92 4.43 13.90
CA SER A 75 10.05 4.22 13.00
C SER A 75 10.71 2.86 13.21
N ASN A 76 11.00 2.49 14.46
CA ASN A 76 11.59 1.18 14.77
C ASN A 76 10.69 0.01 14.33
N ILE A 77 9.37 0.18 14.44
CA ILE A 77 8.40 -0.82 13.96
C ILE A 77 8.37 -0.81 12.42
N ALA A 78 8.44 0.36 11.78
CA ALA A 78 8.46 0.49 10.33
C ALA A 78 9.66 -0.23 9.72
N ASP A 79 10.85 -0.06 10.28
CA ASP A 79 12.07 -0.74 9.82
C ASP A 79 11.92 -2.25 9.89
N LYS A 80 11.29 -2.74 10.96
CA LYS A 80 11.01 -4.16 11.12
C LYS A 80 10.01 -4.66 10.09
N VAL A 81 8.91 -3.94 9.90
CA VAL A 81 7.88 -4.29 8.91
C VAL A 81 8.47 -4.27 7.50
N HIS A 82 9.24 -3.25 7.15
CA HIS A 82 9.96 -3.17 5.87
C HIS A 82 10.91 -4.35 5.69
N GLY A 83 11.65 -4.72 6.74
CA GLY A 83 12.51 -5.91 6.73
C GLY A 83 11.72 -7.19 6.44
N ASP A 84 10.65 -7.43 7.21
CA ASP A 84 9.81 -8.62 7.09
C ASP A 84 9.18 -8.72 5.68
N ILE A 85 8.63 -7.62 5.15
CA ILE A 85 8.08 -7.56 3.78
C ILE A 85 9.18 -7.76 2.74
N LYS A 86 10.32 -7.07 2.88
CA LYS A 86 11.44 -7.18 1.93
C LYS A 86 11.95 -8.62 1.82
N SER A 87 12.10 -9.31 2.95
CA SER A 87 12.54 -10.70 3.00
C SER A 87 11.56 -11.64 2.31
N GLY A 88 10.24 -11.36 2.36
CA GLY A 88 9.25 -12.11 1.58
C GLY A 88 9.56 -12.11 0.08
N PHE A 89 10.05 -10.99 -0.46
CA PHE A 89 10.44 -10.86 -1.86
C PHE A 89 11.92 -11.22 -2.15
N GLU A 90 12.67 -11.76 -1.18
CA GLU A 90 14.03 -12.28 -1.44
C GLU A 90 14.01 -13.73 -1.93
N TYR A 91 12.84 -14.39 -1.89
CA TYR A 91 12.65 -15.75 -2.37
C TYR A 91 12.26 -15.78 -3.86
N ASN A 92 12.97 -16.59 -4.65
CA ASN A 92 12.60 -16.87 -6.05
C ASN A 92 11.50 -17.94 -6.19
N ASP A 93 10.97 -18.43 -5.06
CA ASP A 93 10.00 -19.52 -4.97
C ASP A 93 8.65 -18.92 -4.60
N GLY A 94 7.70 -18.95 -5.55
CA GLY A 94 6.44 -18.23 -5.45
C GLY A 94 5.64 -18.61 -4.20
N GLU A 95 5.54 -19.89 -3.86
CA GLU A 95 4.80 -20.35 -2.66
C GLU A 95 5.39 -19.75 -1.38
N LYS A 96 6.72 -19.64 -1.29
CA LYS A 96 7.37 -19.03 -0.13
C LYS A 96 7.08 -17.55 -0.01
N VAL A 97 6.98 -16.82 -1.12
CA VAL A 97 6.61 -15.40 -1.10
C VAL A 97 5.24 -15.24 -0.45
N TYR A 98 4.25 -16.04 -0.87
CA TYR A 98 2.90 -16.00 -0.29
C TYR A 98 2.91 -16.37 1.20
N ASP A 99 3.60 -17.44 1.59
CA ASP A 99 3.67 -17.87 3.00
C ASP A 99 4.28 -16.79 3.91
N PHE A 100 5.36 -16.15 3.47
CA PHE A 100 6.02 -15.08 4.23
C PHE A 100 5.17 -13.83 4.35
N LEU A 101 4.54 -13.41 3.25
CA LEU A 101 3.64 -12.26 3.27
C LEU A 101 2.42 -12.57 4.15
N GLU A 102 1.79 -13.74 4.01
CA GLU A 102 0.67 -14.16 4.85
C GLU A 102 1.03 -14.10 6.33
N ALA A 103 2.18 -14.64 6.73
CA ALA A 103 2.64 -14.57 8.12
C ALA A 103 2.79 -13.12 8.62
N SER A 104 3.31 -12.23 7.78
CA SER A 104 3.46 -10.80 8.10
C SER A 104 2.10 -10.12 8.28
N TYR A 105 1.12 -10.44 7.43
CA TYR A 105 -0.24 -9.92 7.54
C TYR A 105 -0.99 -10.49 8.74
N GLN A 106 -0.88 -11.79 9.04
CA GLN A 106 -1.49 -12.39 10.22
C GLN A 106 -0.95 -11.77 11.51
N ARG A 107 0.36 -11.51 11.57
CA ARG A 107 0.95 -10.73 12.67
C ARG A 107 0.33 -9.35 12.78
N GLY A 108 0.09 -8.66 11.67
CA GLY A 108 -0.54 -7.34 11.66
C GLY A 108 -1.98 -7.31 12.19
N LYS A 109 -2.69 -8.44 12.14
CA LYS A 109 -4.01 -8.60 12.79
C LYS A 109 -3.89 -8.81 14.30
N GLU A 110 -2.86 -9.49 14.75
CA GLU A 110 -2.62 -9.72 16.19
C GLU A 110 -2.00 -8.49 16.88
N ASP A 111 -1.08 -7.81 16.21
CA ASP A 111 -0.42 -6.59 16.66
C ASP A 111 -0.85 -5.41 15.78
N LEU A 112 -1.89 -4.71 16.21
CA LEU A 112 -2.50 -3.62 15.44
C LEU A 112 -1.53 -2.47 15.16
N VAL A 113 -0.48 -2.28 15.99
CA VAL A 113 0.55 -1.28 15.72
C VAL A 113 1.39 -1.72 14.53
N TYR A 114 1.81 -2.98 14.52
CA TYR A 114 2.49 -3.57 13.37
C TYR A 114 1.61 -3.51 12.11
N GLY A 115 0.34 -3.89 12.21
CA GLY A 115 -0.62 -3.82 11.11
C GLY A 115 -0.78 -2.42 10.54
N ARG A 116 -0.94 -1.42 11.41
CA ARG A 116 -1.05 -0.01 11.00
C ARG A 116 0.22 0.47 10.31
N THR A 117 1.38 0.07 10.81
CA THR A 117 2.66 0.41 10.16
C THR A 117 2.80 -0.25 8.78
N LEU A 118 2.33 -1.49 8.63
CA LEU A 118 2.31 -2.17 7.34
C LEU A 118 1.52 -1.38 6.30
N ILE A 119 0.28 -1.00 6.64
CA ILE A 119 -0.60 -0.22 5.76
C ILE A 119 0.01 1.15 5.42
N LEU A 120 0.48 1.89 6.42
CA LEU A 120 0.89 3.29 6.21
C LEU A 120 2.26 3.47 5.52
N PHE A 121 3.15 2.48 5.63
CA PHE A 121 4.56 2.64 5.23
C PHE A 121 5.06 1.58 4.24
N SER A 122 4.39 0.44 4.12
CA SER A 122 4.92 -0.72 3.37
C SER A 122 4.04 -1.13 2.19
N GLU A 123 2.72 -0.95 2.31
CA GLU A 123 1.74 -1.39 1.32
C GLU A 123 2.06 -0.92 -0.11
N GLU A 124 2.27 0.37 -0.32
CA GLU A 124 2.49 0.94 -1.66
C GLU A 124 3.75 0.34 -2.31
N LYS A 125 4.85 0.28 -1.56
CA LYS A 125 6.10 -0.32 -2.02
C LYS A 125 5.95 -1.81 -2.31
N ALA A 126 5.19 -2.54 -1.50
CA ALA A 126 4.92 -3.95 -1.69
C ALA A 126 4.11 -4.20 -2.97
N LEU A 127 3.08 -3.39 -3.23
CA LEU A 127 2.28 -3.45 -4.46
C LEU A 127 3.14 -3.15 -5.70
N HIS A 128 3.90 -2.05 -5.71
CA HIS A 128 4.80 -1.73 -6.82
C HIS A 128 5.82 -2.83 -7.11
N ARG A 129 6.39 -3.44 -6.06
CA ARG A 129 7.32 -4.55 -6.24
C ARG A 129 6.61 -5.79 -6.80
N ALA A 130 5.42 -6.11 -6.31
CA ALA A 130 4.64 -7.26 -6.76
C ALA A 130 4.23 -7.18 -8.24
N MET A 131 4.04 -5.97 -8.78
CA MET A 131 3.64 -5.79 -10.18
C MET A 131 4.63 -6.38 -11.20
N THR A 132 5.91 -6.50 -10.82
CA THR A 132 7.00 -6.89 -11.72
C THR A 132 7.90 -7.98 -11.13
N PHE A 133 7.46 -8.67 -10.07
CA PHE A 133 8.30 -9.54 -9.27
C PHE A 133 8.72 -10.84 -9.98
N PHE A 134 7.74 -11.55 -10.53
CA PHE A 134 7.92 -12.75 -11.34
C PHE A 134 8.03 -12.39 -12.83
N ASP A 135 8.60 -13.30 -13.61
CA ASP A 135 8.63 -13.18 -15.08
C ASP A 135 7.21 -13.35 -15.71
N SER A 136 6.27 -13.91 -14.96
CA SER A 136 4.90 -14.16 -15.41
C SER A 136 3.95 -13.01 -15.02
N LYS A 137 3.32 -12.38 -16.03
CA LYS A 137 2.24 -11.40 -15.84
C LYS A 137 1.10 -11.97 -14.98
N GLU A 138 0.77 -13.26 -15.15
CA GLU A 138 -0.30 -13.91 -14.38
C GLU A 138 0.08 -14.09 -12.91
N GLU A 139 1.33 -14.44 -12.61
CA GLU A 139 1.78 -14.60 -11.22
C GLU A 139 1.90 -13.26 -10.50
N ASN A 140 2.38 -12.21 -11.19
CA ASN A 140 2.38 -10.85 -10.67
C ASN A 140 0.96 -10.35 -10.39
N HIS A 141 0.02 -10.62 -11.30
CA HIS A 141 -1.38 -10.28 -11.09
C HIS A 141 -1.93 -10.91 -9.80
N LYS A 142 -1.70 -12.23 -9.61
CA LYS A 142 -2.12 -12.95 -8.40
C LYS A 142 -1.48 -12.36 -7.14
N LEU A 143 -0.20 -12.02 -7.18
CA LEU A 143 0.52 -11.48 -6.04
C LEU A 143 0.03 -10.09 -5.65
N VAL A 144 -0.19 -9.21 -6.63
CA VAL A 144 -0.74 -7.86 -6.43
C VAL A 144 -2.12 -7.93 -5.79
N LEU A 145 -3.02 -8.76 -6.34
CA LEU A 145 -4.37 -8.92 -5.78
C LEU A 145 -4.35 -9.56 -4.38
N PHE A 146 -3.44 -10.50 -4.13
CA PHE A 146 -3.24 -11.08 -2.81
C PHE A 146 -2.84 -10.01 -1.78
N ILE A 147 -1.80 -9.22 -2.07
CA ILE A 147 -1.33 -8.14 -1.19
C ILE A 147 -2.43 -7.13 -0.92
N ASN A 148 -3.11 -6.63 -1.96
CA ASN A 148 -4.20 -5.66 -1.79
C ASN A 148 -5.37 -6.25 -0.98
N SER A 149 -5.75 -7.52 -1.22
CA SER A 149 -6.77 -8.20 -0.41
C SER A 149 -6.39 -8.24 1.07
N LYS A 150 -5.12 -8.52 1.38
CA LYS A 150 -4.62 -8.53 2.75
C LYS A 150 -4.59 -7.15 3.38
N ASN A 151 -4.26 -6.11 2.61
CA ASN A 151 -4.35 -4.72 3.06
C ASN A 151 -5.80 -4.34 3.40
N ILE A 152 -6.78 -4.73 2.58
CA ILE A 152 -8.21 -4.52 2.86
C ILE A 152 -8.64 -5.25 4.14
N GLU A 153 -8.25 -6.52 4.31
CA GLU A 153 -8.57 -7.31 5.50
C GLU A 153 -8.10 -6.64 6.79
N ILE A 154 -6.82 -6.24 6.85
CA ILE A 154 -6.27 -5.56 8.02
C ILE A 154 -6.92 -4.18 8.19
N SER A 155 -7.07 -3.42 7.10
CA SER A 155 -7.60 -2.06 7.17
C SER A 155 -9.02 -2.00 7.72
N LYS A 156 -9.84 -3.04 7.50
CA LYS A 156 -11.18 -3.16 8.12
C LYS A 156 -11.15 -3.19 9.64
N GLU A 157 -10.02 -3.56 10.25
CA GLU A 157 -9.86 -3.62 11.71
C GLU A 157 -9.25 -2.34 12.30
N ILE A 158 -8.45 -1.58 11.52
CA ILE A 158 -7.58 -0.51 12.06
C ILE A 158 -7.66 0.84 11.34
N MET A 159 -8.32 0.92 10.18
CA MET A 159 -8.45 2.13 9.37
C MET A 159 -9.91 2.56 9.25
N SER A 160 -10.14 3.74 8.67
CA SER A 160 -11.50 4.23 8.39
C SER A 160 -12.17 3.46 7.25
N ASP A 161 -13.50 3.39 7.30
CA ASP A 161 -14.31 2.81 6.20
C ASP A 161 -14.05 3.50 4.86
N GLU A 162 -13.78 4.81 4.86
CA GLU A 162 -13.42 5.57 3.67
C GLU A 162 -12.11 5.04 3.04
N TYR A 163 -11.09 4.77 3.85
CA TYR A 163 -9.84 4.22 3.34
C TYR A 163 -10.01 2.78 2.83
N VAL A 164 -10.75 1.94 3.56
CA VAL A 164 -11.09 0.58 3.12
C VAL A 164 -11.79 0.61 1.77
N ARG A 165 -12.76 1.52 1.60
CA ARG A 165 -13.45 1.73 0.32
C ARG A 165 -12.48 2.14 -0.79
N GLY A 166 -11.51 3.01 -0.49
CA GLY A 166 -10.43 3.38 -1.41
C GLY A 166 -9.62 2.18 -1.88
N LEU A 167 -9.20 1.31 -0.95
CA LEU A 167 -8.46 0.08 -1.27
C LEU A 167 -9.28 -0.91 -2.12
N GLU A 168 -10.58 -1.01 -1.88
CA GLU A 168 -11.48 -1.84 -2.70
C GLU A 168 -11.60 -1.31 -4.14
N ILE A 169 -11.58 0.01 -4.33
CA ILE A 169 -11.52 0.63 -5.67
C ILE A 169 -10.13 0.41 -6.29
N GLU A 170 -9.05 0.49 -5.51
CA GLU A 170 -7.69 0.21 -5.98
C GLU A 170 -7.56 -1.24 -6.47
N ARG A 171 -8.12 -2.21 -5.75
CA ARG A 171 -8.16 -3.61 -6.20
C ARG A 171 -8.71 -3.75 -7.62
N ASP A 172 -9.81 -3.06 -7.86
CA ASP A 172 -10.53 -3.09 -9.13
C ASP A 172 -9.73 -2.42 -10.27
N TYR A 173 -8.92 -1.41 -9.94
CA TYR A 173 -7.95 -0.79 -10.84
C TYR A 173 -6.76 -1.71 -11.12
N LEU A 174 -6.19 -2.33 -10.08
CA LEU A 174 -5.11 -3.30 -10.20
C LEU A 174 -5.52 -4.49 -11.08
N ASP A 175 -6.73 -5.04 -10.91
CA ASP A 175 -7.26 -6.09 -11.79
C ASP A 175 -7.37 -5.62 -13.25
N ALA A 176 -7.67 -4.34 -13.49
CA ALA A 176 -7.74 -3.77 -14.82
C ALA A 176 -6.37 -3.59 -15.49
N LEU A 177 -5.33 -3.23 -14.73
CA LEU A 177 -3.95 -3.09 -15.22
C LEU A 177 -3.38 -4.39 -15.82
N PHE A 178 -3.82 -5.54 -15.30
CA PHE A 178 -3.32 -6.84 -15.70
C PHE A 178 -4.15 -7.52 -16.80
N LYS A 179 -5.25 -6.90 -17.26
CA LYS A 179 -5.97 -7.34 -18.47
C LYS A 179 -5.11 -7.18 -19.72
#